data_AF-A0A2V1AR56-F1
#
_entry.id   AF-A0A2V1AR56-F1
#
_cell.length_a   1.000
_cell.length_b   1.000
_cell.length_c   1.000
_cell.angle_alpha   90.00
_cell.angle_beta   90.00
_cell.angle_gamma   90.00
#
_symmetry.space_group_name_H-M   'P 1'
#
loop_
_entity.id
_entity.type
_entity.pdbx_description
1 polymer ?
#
loop_
_entity_poly.entity_id
_entity_poly.type
_entity_poly.pdbx_seq_one_letter_code
_entity_poly.pdbx_strand_id
1 'polypeptide(L)'
;MKFFLLPAALAVNILITTTDSWVAKGPRYLEWALREEGHEVKVVASLNPNTEVPPLEPEYHQDSEVVVGAPAGGDFNHLLPAHQTYHRNMRKLKTVARGARNTISKKDAERFDEEFKSQELVHEEAYGQDPLNPNFWFVDGSPLQALSVAFGEILPKHIPDFQPDLVIVGPNEGLHLTSANTNDEVVVEDLDDMDNQAEALALLAQSKNMPVITVSSEDHDRIYYGDERYFNVEEKKYDDSFKANPVAKNVKYINQKVVELVEEVAPTLTSSLSLNVNFPSMNHQYSQCVGKSSTGPLFSQITAEKTKPHLGKILSVPRVSGKRDLESETTYVKMSDEMSRPEPLSKLEFMRLSAILSKSSDLQERLAKDDTQEYYKNKQELRALDNCQIAVAVNHITRGNNLGPEVYAISTR
;
A
#
# COMPACT_ATOMS: atom_id res chain seq x y z
N MET A 1 19.27 -37.32 -18.98
CA MET A 1 19.26 -35.84 -19.09
C MET A 1 18.05 -35.35 -18.31
N LYS A 2 18.22 -34.95 -17.04
CA LYS A 2 17.12 -34.43 -16.22
C LYS A 2 16.88 -32.98 -16.65
N PHE A 3 15.79 -32.74 -17.38
CA PHE A 3 15.28 -31.39 -17.57
C PHE A 3 14.84 -30.89 -16.19
N PHE A 4 15.57 -29.92 -15.64
CA PHE A 4 15.05 -29.10 -14.56
C PHE A 4 13.92 -28.25 -15.16
N LEU A 5 12.67 -28.66 -14.90
CA LEU A 5 11.53 -27.77 -15.01
C LEU A 5 11.72 -26.73 -13.90
N LEU A 6 12.23 -25.55 -14.25
CA LEU A 6 12.17 -24.39 -13.38
C LEU A 6 10.68 -24.08 -13.15
N PRO A 7 10.23 -23.84 -11.91
CA PRO A 7 8.89 -23.33 -11.68
C PRO A 7 8.76 -22.02 -12.47
N ALA A 8 7.73 -21.93 -13.31
CA ALA A 8 7.38 -20.67 -13.94
C ALA A 8 6.79 -19.78 -12.84
N ALA A 9 7.61 -18.91 -12.26
CA ALA A 9 7.09 -17.80 -11.47
C ALA A 9 6.17 -17.01 -12.40
N LEU A 10 4.89 -16.89 -12.04
CA LEU A 10 3.96 -16.06 -12.78
C LEU A 10 4.36 -14.61 -12.53
N ALA A 11 4.94 -13.96 -13.52
CA ALA A 11 5.15 -12.52 -13.48
C ALA A 11 3.77 -11.85 -13.46
N VAL A 12 3.56 -10.94 -12.51
CA VAL A 12 2.29 -10.24 -12.25
C VAL A 12 2.61 -8.75 -12.24
N ASN A 13 1.71 -7.93 -12.78
CA ASN A 13 1.80 -6.48 -12.69
C ASN A 13 1.20 -6.01 -11.37
N ILE A 14 2.03 -5.50 -10.46
CA ILE A 14 1.62 -5.15 -9.10
C ILE A 14 1.69 -3.64 -8.90
N LEU A 15 0.55 -3.04 -8.57
CA LEU A 15 0.50 -1.65 -8.11
C LEU A 15 0.54 -1.64 -6.57
N ILE A 16 1.55 -1.00 -5.99
CA ILE A 16 1.63 -0.77 -4.56
C ILE A 16 1.16 0.66 -4.25
N THR A 17 0.31 0.79 -3.24
CA THR A 17 0.01 2.05 -2.54
C THR A 17 0.15 1.82 -1.04
N THR A 18 0.07 2.86 -0.23
CA THR A 18 0.17 2.75 1.23
C THR A 18 -0.55 3.91 1.92
N THR A 19 -0.97 3.70 3.16
CA THR A 19 -1.43 4.77 4.06
C THR A 19 -0.27 5.60 4.59
N ASP A 20 0.95 5.04 4.57
CA ASP A 20 2.18 5.71 4.93
C ASP A 20 2.72 6.55 3.77
N SER A 21 3.93 7.06 3.93
CA SER A 21 4.62 7.82 2.89
C SER A 21 5.18 6.91 1.80
N TRP A 22 5.26 7.45 0.58
CA TRP A 22 5.97 6.83 -0.54
C TRP A 22 7.45 6.49 -0.26
N VAL A 23 8.08 7.13 0.72
CA VAL A 23 9.46 6.86 1.19
C VAL A 23 9.54 6.07 2.50
N ALA A 24 8.41 5.55 3.00
CA ALA A 24 8.41 4.67 4.15
C ALA A 24 9.13 3.35 3.85
N LYS A 25 9.74 2.74 4.87
CA LYS A 25 10.49 1.48 4.75
C LYS A 25 9.66 0.35 4.12
N GLY A 26 8.38 0.25 4.48
CA GLY A 26 7.48 -0.83 4.03
C GLY A 26 7.39 -0.93 2.50
N PRO A 27 6.73 0.03 1.84
CA PRO A 27 6.53 -0.02 0.39
C PRO A 27 7.84 -0.04 -0.39
N ARG A 28 8.89 0.65 0.09
CA ARG A 28 10.21 0.71 -0.57
C ARG A 28 10.89 -0.65 -0.63
N TYR A 29 10.91 -1.39 0.48
CA TYR A 29 11.54 -2.72 0.50
C TYR A 29 10.64 -3.81 -0.09
N LEU A 30 9.30 -3.68 0.01
CA LEU A 30 8.40 -4.64 -0.63
C LEU A 30 8.50 -4.58 -2.16
N GLU A 31 8.56 -3.39 -2.76
CA GLU A 31 8.74 -3.24 -4.22
C GLU A 31 9.99 -3.99 -4.69
N TRP A 32 11.09 -3.83 -3.97
CA TRP A 32 12.34 -4.49 -4.34
C TRP A 32 12.24 -6.01 -4.22
N ALA A 33 11.65 -6.52 -3.13
CA ALA A 33 11.44 -7.95 -2.95
C ALA A 33 10.64 -8.57 -4.10
N LEU A 34 9.48 -7.99 -4.43
CA LEU A 34 8.62 -8.47 -5.52
C LEU A 34 9.29 -8.38 -6.89
N ARG A 35 10.08 -7.32 -7.14
CA ARG A 35 10.82 -7.16 -8.39
C ARG A 35 11.96 -8.19 -8.53
N GLU A 36 12.61 -8.59 -7.44
CA GLU A 36 13.62 -9.67 -7.50
C GLU A 36 13.00 -11.04 -7.81
N GLU A 37 11.74 -11.26 -7.46
CA GLU A 37 10.97 -12.46 -7.87
C GLU A 37 10.41 -12.38 -9.30
N GLY A 38 10.66 -11.27 -10.02
CA GLY A 38 10.33 -11.12 -11.43
C GLY A 38 8.97 -10.49 -11.72
N HIS A 39 8.29 -9.93 -10.73
CA HIS A 39 7.08 -9.13 -10.93
C HIS A 39 7.43 -7.74 -11.49
N GLU A 40 6.51 -7.15 -12.26
CA GLU A 40 6.60 -5.75 -12.64
C GLU A 40 5.85 -4.93 -11.59
N VAL A 41 6.55 -4.01 -10.92
CA VAL A 41 6.00 -3.30 -9.77
C VAL A 41 6.08 -1.80 -9.98
N LYS A 42 4.96 -1.11 -9.71
CA LYS A 42 4.89 0.35 -9.64
C LYS A 42 4.35 0.75 -8.27
N VAL A 43 4.86 1.84 -7.72
CA VAL A 43 4.39 2.37 -6.45
C VAL A 43 3.85 3.78 -6.68
N VAL A 44 2.62 4.03 -6.23
CA VAL A 44 2.04 5.36 -6.20
C VAL A 44 1.49 5.59 -4.79
N ALA A 45 2.03 6.58 -4.09
CA ALA A 45 1.65 6.86 -2.71
C ALA A 45 1.70 8.35 -2.40
N SER A 46 1.19 8.71 -1.22
CA SER A 46 1.17 10.09 -0.76
C SER A 46 2.58 10.64 -0.54
N LEU A 47 2.81 11.89 -0.97
CA LEU A 47 4.02 12.66 -0.72
C LEU A 47 4.25 12.93 0.77
N ASN A 48 3.15 13.23 1.47
CA ASN A 48 3.09 13.49 2.90
C ASN A 48 1.86 12.75 3.44
N PRO A 49 2.01 11.56 4.07
CA PRO A 49 0.86 10.85 4.62
C PRO A 49 0.22 11.75 5.69
N ASN A 50 -1.11 11.71 5.80
CA ASN A 50 -1.90 12.44 6.80
C ASN A 50 -1.66 11.91 8.23
N THR A 51 -0.39 11.78 8.62
CA THR A 51 0.04 11.45 9.97
C THR A 51 0.22 12.75 10.74
N GLU A 52 -0.40 12.83 11.91
CA GLU A 52 -0.48 13.96 12.83
C GLU A 52 0.90 14.47 13.31
N VAL A 53 1.70 15.05 12.42
CA VAL A 53 2.87 15.83 12.79
C VAL A 53 2.70 17.22 12.20
N PRO A 54 2.60 18.27 13.04
CA PRO A 54 2.53 19.63 12.54
C PRO A 54 3.80 19.90 11.71
N PRO A 55 3.69 20.65 10.61
CA PRO A 55 4.88 21.02 9.85
C PRO A 55 5.85 21.72 10.81
N LEU A 56 7.06 21.17 10.95
CA LEU A 56 8.18 21.92 11.50
C LEU A 56 8.29 23.20 10.67
N GLU A 57 8.36 24.35 11.35
CA GLU A 57 8.29 25.67 10.73
C GLU A 57 9.19 25.75 9.49
N PRO A 58 8.71 26.34 8.39
CA PRO A 58 9.51 26.48 7.18
C PRO A 58 10.67 27.45 7.45
N GLU A 59 11.88 26.93 7.59
CA GLU A 59 13.09 27.73 7.41
C GLU A 59 13.15 28.17 5.94
N TYR A 60 12.76 29.43 5.71
CA TYR A 60 12.85 30.12 4.43
C TYR A 60 14.32 30.20 3.98
N HIS A 61 14.76 29.25 3.15
CA HIS A 61 15.98 29.40 2.35
C HIS A 61 15.61 29.91 0.95
N GLN A 62 15.87 31.21 0.75
CA GLN A 62 15.34 31.99 -0.38
C GLN A 62 16.17 31.89 -1.68
N ASP A 63 17.18 31.00 -1.78
CA ASP A 63 18.15 31.03 -2.89
C ASP A 63 18.43 29.67 -3.56
N SER A 64 17.51 28.72 -3.50
CA SER A 64 17.60 27.51 -4.33
C SER A 64 16.60 27.62 -5.48
N GLU A 65 16.94 27.12 -6.68
CA GLU A 65 15.92 26.75 -7.67
C GLU A 65 15.07 25.63 -7.03
N VAL A 66 14.09 26.04 -6.23
CA VAL A 66 13.17 25.19 -5.49
C VAL A 66 12.19 24.62 -6.51
N VAL A 67 12.08 23.30 -6.50
CA VAL A 67 11.03 22.53 -7.16
C VAL A 67 9.68 23.08 -6.69
N VAL A 68 9.05 23.92 -7.50
CA VAL A 68 7.75 24.53 -7.20
C VAL A 68 6.68 23.45 -7.33
N GLY A 69 6.15 22.98 -6.20
CA GLY A 69 5.07 21.99 -6.12
C GLY A 69 5.09 21.11 -4.86
N ALA A 70 6.26 20.94 -4.22
CA ALA A 70 6.39 20.22 -2.95
C ALA A 70 7.02 21.15 -1.89
N PRO A 71 6.23 21.89 -1.09
CA PRO A 71 6.75 23.01 -0.29
C PRO A 71 7.79 22.66 0.80
N ALA A 72 8.12 21.39 1.00
CA ALA A 72 9.05 20.94 2.05
C ALA A 72 9.93 19.72 1.66
N GLY A 73 10.13 19.41 0.38
CA GLY A 73 10.93 18.24 -0.02
C GLY A 73 10.28 16.88 0.28
N GLY A 74 8.99 16.85 0.62
CA GLY A 74 8.21 15.65 0.95
C GLY A 74 8.59 15.03 2.29
N ASP A 75 7.99 13.89 2.62
CA ASP A 75 8.32 13.18 3.87
C ASP A 75 9.82 12.86 3.97
N PHE A 76 10.35 12.97 5.19
CA PHE A 76 11.80 12.89 5.48
C PHE A 76 12.70 13.82 4.64
N ASN A 77 12.13 14.87 4.03
CA ASN A 77 12.82 15.80 3.14
C ASN A 77 13.51 15.09 1.96
N HIS A 78 13.00 13.93 1.53
CA HIS A 78 13.68 13.07 0.56
C HIS A 78 14.01 13.80 -0.75
N LEU A 79 13.12 14.67 -1.23
CA LEU A 79 13.27 15.40 -2.50
C LEU A 79 14.23 16.60 -2.41
N LEU A 80 14.82 16.90 -1.25
CA LEU A 80 15.82 17.98 -1.17
C LEU A 80 17.04 17.65 -2.05
N PRO A 81 17.58 18.62 -2.81
CA PRO A 81 18.74 18.39 -3.69
C PRO A 81 19.95 17.78 -2.99
N ALA A 82 20.18 18.13 -1.72
CA ALA A 82 21.25 17.58 -0.90
C ALA A 82 21.07 16.07 -0.63
N HIS A 83 19.85 15.65 -0.29
CA HIS A 83 19.52 14.23 -0.04
C HIS A 83 19.61 13.42 -1.33
N GLN A 84 19.05 13.94 -2.42
CA GLN A 84 19.15 13.33 -3.75
C GLN A 84 20.61 13.13 -4.18
N THR A 85 21.44 14.17 -3.99
CA THR A 85 22.88 14.09 -4.28
C THR A 85 23.60 13.08 -3.40
N TYR A 86 23.28 13.04 -2.10
CA TYR A 86 23.86 12.08 -1.16
C TYR A 86 23.55 10.63 -1.56
N HIS A 87 22.27 10.29 -1.71
CA HIS A 87 21.84 8.93 -2.02
C HIS A 87 22.33 8.48 -3.40
N ARG A 88 22.33 9.37 -4.41
CA ARG A 88 22.92 9.08 -5.72
C ARG A 88 24.41 8.74 -5.62
N ASN A 89 25.18 9.51 -4.85
CA ASN A 89 26.60 9.25 -4.65
C ASN A 89 26.84 7.95 -3.88
N MET A 90 26.03 7.66 -2.87
CA MET A 90 26.09 6.40 -2.12
C MET A 90 25.82 5.20 -3.02
N ARG A 91 24.78 5.28 -3.87
CA ARG A 91 24.50 4.25 -4.86
C ARG A 91 25.68 4.05 -5.80
N LYS A 92 26.25 5.13 -6.34
CA LYS A 92 27.45 5.06 -7.20
C LYS A 92 28.60 4.31 -6.53
N LEU A 93 28.86 4.57 -5.25
CA LEU A 93 29.95 3.94 -4.51
C LEU A 93 29.74 2.44 -4.24
N LYS A 94 28.48 1.99 -4.20
CA LYS A 94 28.09 0.62 -3.86
C LYS A 94 27.80 -0.26 -5.07
N THR A 95 27.22 0.30 -6.13
CA THR A 95 26.76 -0.48 -7.30
C THR A 95 27.76 -0.51 -8.44
N VAL A 96 28.61 0.52 -8.57
CA VAL A 96 29.62 0.59 -9.64
C VAL A 96 30.82 -0.29 -9.27
N ALA A 97 31.25 -1.12 -10.22
CA ALA A 97 32.36 -2.04 -10.05
C ALA A 97 33.66 -1.29 -9.71
N ARG A 98 34.40 -1.81 -8.73
CA ARG A 98 35.67 -1.24 -8.29
C ARG A 98 36.84 -1.95 -8.96
N GLY A 99 37.77 -1.18 -9.49
CA GLY A 99 38.99 -1.65 -10.14
C GLY A 99 40.17 -1.78 -9.16
N ALA A 100 41.38 -1.71 -9.72
CA ALA A 100 42.61 -1.76 -8.93
C ALA A 100 42.62 -0.69 -7.83
N ARG A 101 43.15 -1.06 -6.65
CA ARG A 101 43.23 -0.19 -5.47
C ARG A 101 41.86 0.31 -4.96
N ASN A 102 40.77 -0.44 -5.22
CA ASN A 102 39.44 -0.10 -4.73
C ASN A 102 38.90 1.24 -5.29
N THR A 103 39.31 1.59 -6.53
CA THR A 103 38.93 2.84 -7.20
C THR A 103 37.87 2.60 -8.27
N ILE A 104 36.96 3.57 -8.46
CA ILE A 104 36.00 3.56 -9.57
C ILE A 104 36.65 4.24 -10.77
N SER A 105 36.58 3.61 -11.94
CA SER A 105 37.13 4.22 -13.16
C SER A 105 36.31 5.45 -13.55
N LYS A 106 36.97 6.49 -14.09
CA LYS A 106 36.28 7.70 -14.55
C LYS A 106 35.17 7.37 -15.56
N LYS A 107 35.44 6.45 -16.48
CA LYS A 107 34.48 5.98 -17.48
C LYS A 107 33.23 5.36 -16.86
N ASP A 108 33.41 4.52 -15.83
CA ASP A 108 32.26 3.88 -15.18
C ASP A 108 31.47 4.86 -14.31
N ALA A 109 32.14 5.83 -13.68
CA ALA A 109 31.48 6.91 -12.94
C ALA A 109 30.67 7.85 -13.86
N GLU A 110 31.24 8.25 -15.00
CA GLU A 110 30.55 9.08 -15.99
C GLU A 110 29.35 8.35 -16.59
N ARG A 111 29.49 7.07 -16.93
CA ARG A 111 28.36 6.24 -17.41
C ARG A 111 27.23 6.16 -16.39
N PHE A 112 27.56 6.00 -15.11
CA PHE A 112 26.54 6.02 -14.04
C PHE A 112 25.84 7.37 -13.97
N ASP A 113 26.59 8.48 -13.99
CA ASP A 113 26.00 9.82 -13.91
C ASP A 113 25.16 10.18 -15.17
N GLU A 114 25.51 9.62 -16.34
CA GLU A 114 24.74 9.76 -17.59
C GLU A 114 23.37 9.05 -17.51
N GLU A 115 23.29 7.88 -16.88
CA GLU A 115 22.04 7.13 -16.70
C GLU A 115 20.96 8.00 -16.06
N PHE A 116 21.29 8.66 -14.93
CA PHE A 116 20.35 9.56 -14.22
C PHE A 116 20.04 10.84 -15.00
N LYS A 117 20.98 11.38 -15.79
CA LYS A 117 20.72 12.58 -16.61
C LYS A 117 19.83 12.29 -17.80
N SER A 118 19.88 11.06 -18.31
CA SER A 118 19.10 10.62 -19.46
C SER A 118 17.68 10.16 -19.10
N GLN A 119 17.38 10.01 -17.81
CA GLN A 119 16.05 9.65 -17.34
C GLN A 119 15.07 10.81 -17.59
N GLU A 120 14.06 10.55 -18.41
CA GLU A 120 12.92 11.44 -18.58
C GLU A 120 11.96 11.22 -17.41
N LEU A 121 12.18 11.98 -16.33
CA LEU A 121 11.35 11.92 -15.13
C LEU A 121 10.13 12.82 -15.31
N VAL A 122 8.96 12.30 -14.94
CA VAL A 122 7.74 13.08 -14.90
C VAL A 122 7.70 13.94 -13.64
N HIS A 123 7.44 15.23 -13.85
CA HIS A 123 7.24 16.20 -12.80
C HIS A 123 6.08 17.13 -13.17
N GLU A 124 4.97 16.97 -12.46
CA GLU A 124 3.74 17.75 -12.62
C GLU A 124 3.44 18.47 -11.30
N GLU A 125 2.47 19.40 -11.30
CA GLU A 125 2.21 20.22 -10.10
C GLU A 125 1.77 19.40 -8.88
N ALA A 126 1.00 18.32 -9.09
CA ALA A 126 0.39 17.54 -8.03
C ALA A 126 1.03 16.15 -7.82
N TYR A 127 1.94 15.73 -8.70
CA TYR A 127 2.60 14.43 -8.62
C TYR A 127 3.91 14.39 -9.41
N GLY A 128 4.77 13.43 -9.10
CA GLY A 128 6.02 13.23 -9.83
C GLY A 128 6.68 11.89 -9.52
N GLN A 129 7.80 11.62 -10.20
CA GLN A 129 8.62 10.43 -9.97
C GLN A 129 9.78 10.70 -9.02
N ASP A 130 10.17 9.67 -8.28
CA ASP A 130 11.41 9.64 -7.53
C ASP A 130 12.62 9.71 -8.47
N PRO A 131 13.51 10.73 -8.34
CA PRO A 131 14.71 10.83 -9.16
C PRO A 131 15.70 9.67 -8.99
N LEU A 132 15.58 8.90 -7.91
CA LEU A 132 16.40 7.73 -7.66
C LEU A 132 15.71 6.42 -8.06
N ASN A 133 14.41 6.41 -8.31
CA ASN A 133 13.71 5.18 -8.69
C ASN A 133 12.43 5.49 -9.49
N PRO A 134 12.45 5.42 -10.84
CA PRO A 134 11.29 5.78 -11.66
C PRO A 134 10.07 4.88 -11.47
N ASN A 135 10.18 3.75 -10.75
CA ASN A 135 9.03 2.94 -10.36
C ASN A 135 8.19 3.57 -9.24
N PHE A 136 8.74 4.56 -8.51
CA PHE A 136 8.06 5.24 -7.42
C PHE A 136 7.53 6.60 -7.86
N TRP A 137 6.25 6.80 -7.59
CA TRP A 137 5.51 8.02 -7.83
C TRP A 137 4.99 8.56 -6.50
N PHE A 138 5.11 9.85 -6.32
CA PHE A 138 4.51 10.57 -5.21
C PHE A 138 3.37 11.44 -5.73
N VAL A 139 2.32 11.58 -4.91
CA VAL A 139 1.19 12.49 -5.15
C VAL A 139 1.03 13.40 -3.95
N ASP A 140 0.95 14.70 -4.17
CA ASP A 140 0.73 15.70 -3.12
C ASP A 140 -0.73 15.73 -2.67
N GLY A 141 -1.15 14.67 -1.98
CA GLY A 141 -2.51 14.48 -1.47
C GLY A 141 -2.59 13.34 -0.47
N SER A 142 -3.79 13.08 0.07
CA SER A 142 -4.02 11.94 0.99
C SER A 142 -3.73 10.59 0.30
N PRO A 143 -3.53 9.50 1.06
CA PRO A 143 -3.38 8.16 0.48
C PRO A 143 -4.48 7.80 -0.53
N LEU A 144 -5.74 8.10 -0.20
CA LEU A 144 -6.89 7.86 -1.07
C LEU A 144 -6.82 8.69 -2.36
N GLN A 145 -6.45 9.96 -2.25
CA GLN A 145 -6.24 10.83 -3.41
C GLN A 145 -5.09 10.33 -4.28
N ALA A 146 -3.99 9.85 -3.69
CA ALA A 146 -2.84 9.30 -4.41
C ALA A 146 -3.24 8.11 -5.28
N LEU A 147 -4.01 7.16 -4.74
CA LEU A 147 -4.52 6.02 -5.53
C LEU A 147 -5.55 6.46 -6.59
N SER A 148 -6.39 7.47 -6.29
CA SER A 148 -7.33 8.04 -7.25
C SER A 148 -6.61 8.67 -8.45
N VAL A 149 -5.54 9.45 -8.19
CA VAL A 149 -4.66 10.03 -9.21
C VAL A 149 -3.87 8.95 -9.96
N ALA A 150 -3.47 7.86 -9.30
CA ALA A 150 -2.83 6.72 -9.95
C ALA A 150 -3.71 6.20 -11.10
N PHE A 151 -4.97 5.90 -10.82
CA PHE A 151 -5.91 5.37 -11.80
C PHE A 151 -6.40 6.40 -12.81
N GLY A 152 -6.58 7.66 -12.39
CA GLY A 152 -7.16 8.71 -13.22
C GLY A 152 -6.17 9.37 -14.18
N GLU A 153 -4.90 9.47 -13.78
CA GLU A 153 -3.90 10.30 -14.45
C GLU A 153 -2.60 9.52 -14.72
N ILE A 154 -1.94 9.00 -13.67
CA ILE A 154 -0.56 8.48 -13.81
C ILE A 154 -0.49 7.26 -14.73
N LEU A 155 -1.25 6.21 -14.42
CA LEU A 155 -1.25 4.99 -15.22
C LEU A 155 -1.67 5.24 -16.68
N PRO A 156 -2.82 5.88 -16.97
CA PRO A 156 -3.24 6.06 -18.36
C PRO A 156 -2.38 7.06 -19.16
N LYS A 157 -1.78 8.09 -18.51
CA LYS A 157 -1.03 9.14 -19.21
C LYS A 157 0.45 8.79 -19.40
N HIS A 158 1.08 8.21 -18.37
CA HIS A 158 2.54 8.08 -18.32
C HIS A 158 3.02 6.63 -18.37
N ILE A 159 2.16 5.66 -18.03
CA ILE A 159 2.50 4.23 -18.04
C ILE A 159 1.38 3.38 -18.67
N PRO A 160 0.88 3.73 -19.88
CA PRO A 160 -0.34 3.14 -20.44
C PRO A 160 -0.25 1.63 -20.70
N ASP A 161 0.95 1.11 -20.86
CA ASP A 161 1.21 -0.32 -21.07
C ASP A 161 1.16 -1.14 -19.77
N PHE A 162 1.24 -0.47 -18.61
CA PHE A 162 1.16 -1.12 -17.30
C PHE A 162 -0.30 -1.24 -16.86
N GLN A 163 -0.81 -2.47 -16.84
CA GLN A 163 -2.14 -2.79 -16.34
C GLN A 163 -2.00 -3.63 -15.06
N PRO A 164 -2.35 -3.09 -13.88
CA PRO A 164 -2.24 -3.83 -12.63
C PRO A 164 -3.15 -5.07 -12.63
N ASP A 165 -2.57 -6.22 -12.36
CA ASP A 165 -3.28 -7.47 -12.09
C ASP A 165 -3.63 -7.60 -10.60
N LEU A 166 -2.86 -6.92 -9.74
CA LEU A 166 -3.00 -6.94 -8.29
C LEU A 166 -2.67 -5.56 -7.72
N VAL A 167 -3.45 -5.12 -6.73
CA VAL A 167 -3.11 -3.96 -5.90
C VAL A 167 -2.70 -4.43 -4.51
N ILE A 168 -1.56 -3.95 -4.03
CA ILE A 168 -1.14 -4.14 -2.64
C ILE A 168 -1.23 -2.79 -1.91
N VAL A 169 -1.90 -2.77 -0.77
CA VAL A 169 -1.97 -1.60 0.11
C VAL A 169 -1.08 -1.86 1.32
N GLY A 170 0.15 -1.34 1.29
CA GLY A 170 1.14 -1.50 2.35
C GLY A 170 2.48 -2.10 1.88
N PRO A 171 3.30 -2.62 2.80
CA PRO A 171 3.02 -2.83 4.22
C PRO A 171 2.89 -1.52 4.97
N ASN A 172 1.75 -1.32 5.63
CA ASN A 172 1.47 -0.14 6.43
C ASN A 172 1.96 -0.34 7.88
N GLU A 173 2.38 0.76 8.48
CA GLU A 173 2.56 0.86 9.92
C GLU A 173 1.22 1.13 10.61
N GLY A 174 0.98 0.43 11.71
CA GLY A 174 -0.30 0.38 12.39
C GLY A 174 -1.30 -0.64 11.83
N LEU A 175 -2.11 -1.17 12.74
CA LEU A 175 -3.11 -2.19 12.43
C LEU A 175 -4.31 -1.58 11.70
N HIS A 176 -4.68 -2.23 10.60
CA HIS A 176 -5.91 -1.92 9.88
C HIS A 176 -6.82 -3.13 9.98
N LEU A 177 -7.50 -3.26 11.11
CA LEU A 177 -8.36 -4.40 11.38
C LEU A 177 -9.64 -4.34 10.55
N THR A 178 -10.17 -5.49 10.16
CA THR A 178 -11.32 -5.56 9.26
C THR A 178 -12.58 -4.94 9.87
N SER A 179 -13.34 -4.16 9.11
CA SER A 179 -14.60 -3.60 9.59
C SER A 179 -15.64 -4.67 9.93
N ALA A 180 -16.52 -4.38 10.89
CA ALA A 180 -17.60 -5.29 11.25
C ALA A 180 -18.63 -5.45 10.13
N ASN A 181 -19.23 -6.63 10.05
CA ASN A 181 -20.35 -6.89 9.17
C ASN A 181 -21.58 -6.06 9.60
N THR A 182 -22.26 -5.43 8.64
CA THR A 182 -23.56 -4.77 8.85
C THR A 182 -24.71 -5.75 8.62
N ASN A 183 -25.92 -5.39 9.07
CA ASN A 183 -27.16 -6.12 8.73
C ASN A 183 -27.91 -5.49 7.54
N ASP A 184 -27.42 -4.38 6.99
CA ASP A 184 -28.08 -3.67 5.90
C ASP A 184 -28.08 -4.49 4.60
N GLU A 185 -29.16 -4.45 3.83
CA GLU A 185 -29.20 -5.15 2.53
C GLU A 185 -28.33 -4.45 1.48
N VAL A 186 -28.16 -3.12 1.57
CA VAL A 186 -27.27 -2.33 0.71
C VAL A 186 -26.40 -1.46 1.59
N VAL A 187 -25.09 -1.60 1.45
CA VAL A 187 -24.11 -0.84 2.23
C VAL A 187 -23.74 0.43 1.47
N VAL A 188 -23.73 1.59 2.14
CA VAL A 188 -23.31 2.86 1.54
C VAL A 188 -22.10 3.36 2.30
N GLU A 189 -20.96 3.46 1.62
CA GLU A 189 -19.68 3.89 2.21
C GLU A 189 -19.21 5.18 1.56
N ASP A 190 -18.70 6.11 2.38
CA ASP A 190 -17.97 7.28 1.90
C ASP A 190 -16.49 7.09 2.16
N LEU A 191 -15.72 6.85 1.08
CA LEU A 191 -14.33 6.42 1.20
C LEU A 191 -13.44 7.46 1.88
N ASP A 192 -13.78 8.75 1.75
CA ASP A 192 -13.00 9.86 2.36
C ASP A 192 -13.23 9.97 3.88
N ASP A 193 -14.38 9.51 4.36
CA ASP A 193 -14.79 9.54 5.77
C ASP A 193 -14.53 8.22 6.51
N MET A 194 -13.96 7.21 5.85
CA MET A 194 -13.66 5.91 6.48
C MET A 194 -12.48 6.02 7.44
N ASP A 195 -12.70 5.61 8.69
CA ASP A 195 -11.66 5.57 9.73
C ASP A 195 -10.52 4.58 9.34
N ASN A 196 -10.86 3.46 8.70
CA ASN A 196 -9.88 2.51 8.15
C ASN A 196 -9.47 2.89 6.71
N GLN A 197 -8.39 3.66 6.60
CA GLN A 197 -7.86 4.12 5.30
C GLN A 197 -7.38 2.99 4.38
N ALA A 198 -6.83 1.90 4.93
CA ALA A 198 -6.42 0.76 4.10
C ALA A 198 -7.61 0.05 3.46
N GLU A 199 -8.74 -0.06 4.19
CA GLU A 199 -9.99 -0.58 3.63
C GLU A 199 -10.57 0.37 2.57
N ALA A 200 -10.50 1.68 2.78
CA ALA A 200 -10.92 2.67 1.78
C ALA A 200 -10.12 2.54 0.47
N LEU A 201 -8.80 2.37 0.56
CA LEU A 201 -7.92 2.11 -0.59
C LEU A 201 -8.27 0.79 -1.29
N ALA A 202 -8.56 -0.26 -0.52
CA ALA A 202 -8.97 -1.55 -1.08
C ALA A 202 -10.30 -1.45 -1.84
N LEU A 203 -11.30 -0.78 -1.27
CA LEU A 203 -12.59 -0.56 -1.94
C LEU A 203 -12.44 0.31 -3.20
N LEU A 204 -11.55 1.30 -3.18
CA LEU A 204 -11.22 2.08 -4.38
C LEU A 204 -10.63 1.20 -5.49
N ALA A 205 -9.66 0.34 -5.18
CA ALA A 205 -9.09 -0.59 -6.15
C ALA A 205 -10.11 -1.63 -6.66
N GLN A 206 -10.94 -2.18 -5.79
CA GLN A 206 -12.03 -3.08 -6.18
C GLN A 206 -13.08 -2.37 -7.08
N SER A 207 -13.34 -1.08 -6.86
CA SER A 207 -14.18 -0.27 -7.76
C SER A 207 -13.61 -0.14 -9.18
N LYS A 208 -12.30 -0.37 -9.34
CA LYS A 208 -11.60 -0.48 -10.63
C LYS A 208 -11.45 -1.92 -11.12
N ASN A 209 -12.18 -2.85 -10.51
CA ASN A 209 -12.18 -4.27 -10.84
C ASN A 209 -10.79 -4.92 -10.65
N MET A 210 -10.06 -4.54 -9.59
CA MET A 210 -8.76 -5.12 -9.26
C MET A 210 -8.84 -5.93 -7.95
N PRO A 211 -8.19 -7.11 -7.88
CA PRO A 211 -8.01 -7.82 -6.62
C PRO A 211 -7.03 -7.06 -5.72
N VAL A 212 -7.20 -7.20 -4.40
CA VAL A 212 -6.44 -6.41 -3.42
C VAL A 212 -5.93 -7.25 -2.26
N ILE A 213 -4.69 -6.99 -1.85
CA ILE A 213 -4.13 -7.44 -0.56
C ILE A 213 -3.77 -6.18 0.25
N THR A 214 -4.42 -5.97 1.39
CA THR A 214 -3.98 -4.97 2.37
C THR A 214 -3.03 -5.64 3.34
N VAL A 215 -1.89 -4.99 3.60
CA VAL A 215 -0.84 -5.50 4.49
C VAL A 215 -0.55 -4.44 5.54
N SER A 216 -0.63 -4.81 6.80
CA SER A 216 -0.43 -3.92 7.94
C SER A 216 0.39 -4.61 9.01
N SER A 217 1.10 -3.84 9.84
CA SER A 217 1.87 -4.36 10.97
C SER A 217 1.56 -3.55 12.23
N GLU A 218 1.60 -4.18 13.39
CA GLU A 218 1.37 -3.50 14.67
C GLU A 218 2.45 -2.46 15.02
N ASP A 219 3.60 -2.52 14.35
CA ASP A 219 4.71 -1.59 14.56
C ASP A 219 4.38 -0.19 13.99
N HIS A 220 4.81 0.87 14.69
CA HIS A 220 4.58 2.30 14.36
C HIS A 220 5.88 3.11 14.50
N ASP A 221 6.95 2.67 13.85
CA ASP A 221 8.28 3.24 14.02
C ASP A 221 8.56 4.51 13.19
N ARG A 222 7.71 4.80 12.18
CA ARG A 222 7.85 5.81 11.13
C ARG A 222 9.29 5.95 10.63
N ILE A 223 9.80 4.92 9.97
CA ILE A 223 11.20 4.85 9.55
C ILE A 223 11.34 5.09 8.05
N TYR A 224 12.20 6.05 7.72
CA TYR A 224 12.67 6.31 6.36
C TYR A 224 13.43 5.10 5.79
N TYR A 225 13.12 4.70 4.55
CA TYR A 225 13.79 3.57 3.91
C TYR A 225 15.31 3.79 3.79
N GLY A 226 15.75 5.04 3.66
CA GLY A 226 17.15 5.42 3.56
C GLY A 226 17.84 5.66 4.91
N ASP A 227 17.26 5.23 6.04
CA ASP A 227 17.90 5.38 7.35
C ASP A 227 19.03 4.36 7.56
N GLU A 228 20.26 4.85 7.48
CA GLU A 228 21.47 4.04 7.65
C GLU A 228 21.64 3.48 9.06
N ARG A 229 20.87 3.89 10.07
CA ARG A 229 20.91 3.21 11.39
C ARG A 229 20.36 1.79 11.28
N TYR A 230 19.35 1.60 10.42
CA TYR A 230 18.63 0.34 10.28
C TYR A 230 19.01 -0.44 9.02
N PHE A 231 19.35 0.24 7.93
CA PHE A 231 19.55 -0.43 6.64
C PHE A 231 20.92 -0.14 6.04
N ASN A 232 21.37 -1.05 5.16
CA ASN A 232 22.41 -0.75 4.19
C ASN A 232 21.70 -0.14 2.97
N VAL A 233 21.77 1.18 2.85
CA VAL A 233 21.05 1.92 1.80
C VAL A 233 21.73 1.76 0.45
N GLU A 234 20.96 1.79 -0.63
CA GLU A 234 21.47 1.81 -2.01
C GLU A 234 22.37 0.61 -2.39
N GLU A 235 22.10 -0.56 -1.80
CA GLU A 235 22.79 -1.82 -2.14
C GLU A 235 22.35 -2.36 -3.50
N LYS A 236 23.13 -3.30 -4.05
CA LYS A 236 22.83 -3.92 -5.35
C LYS A 236 21.80 -5.04 -5.25
N LYS A 237 21.75 -5.76 -4.13
CA LYS A 237 20.85 -6.89 -3.90
C LYS A 237 19.98 -6.64 -2.68
N TYR A 238 18.74 -7.11 -2.73
CA TYR A 238 17.78 -6.97 -1.65
C TYR A 238 18.32 -7.55 -0.33
N ASP A 239 18.89 -8.76 -0.38
CA ASP A 239 19.40 -9.41 0.83
C ASP A 239 20.52 -8.61 1.53
N ASP A 240 21.30 -7.84 0.77
CA ASP A 240 22.42 -7.07 1.29
C ASP A 240 21.94 -5.77 1.98
N SER A 241 20.69 -5.33 1.76
CA SER A 241 20.16 -4.09 2.33
C SER A 241 19.83 -4.17 3.83
N PHE A 242 19.80 -5.37 4.42
CA PHE A 242 19.34 -5.57 5.79
C PHE A 242 20.49 -5.75 6.77
N LYS A 243 20.57 -4.87 7.78
CA LYS A 243 21.51 -5.02 8.89
C LYS A 243 20.99 -6.01 9.93
N ALA A 244 21.87 -6.46 10.81
CA ALA A 244 21.53 -7.33 11.93
C ALA A 244 20.86 -6.58 13.10
N ASN A 245 19.73 -5.91 12.85
CA ASN A 245 18.90 -5.26 13.87
C ASN A 245 17.42 -5.73 13.77
N PRO A 246 16.59 -5.51 14.80
CA PRO A 246 15.22 -6.01 14.84
C PRO A 246 14.33 -5.44 13.73
N VAL A 247 14.38 -4.13 13.50
CA VAL A 247 13.60 -3.45 12.44
C VAL A 247 13.88 -4.06 11.07
N ALA A 248 15.16 -4.18 10.69
CA ALA A 248 15.55 -4.73 9.41
C ALA A 248 15.14 -6.20 9.25
N LYS A 249 15.23 -7.00 10.32
CA LYS A 249 14.74 -8.39 10.32
C LYS A 249 13.22 -8.46 10.14
N ASN A 250 12.46 -7.58 10.79
CA ASN A 250 11.00 -7.54 10.69
C ASN A 250 10.57 -7.16 9.27
N VAL A 251 11.14 -6.10 8.69
CA VAL A 251 10.85 -5.71 7.30
C VAL A 251 11.15 -6.85 6.34
N LYS A 252 12.33 -7.46 6.46
CA LYS A 252 12.71 -8.59 5.61
C LYS A 252 11.72 -9.74 5.73
N TYR A 253 11.32 -10.08 6.95
CA TYR A 253 10.39 -11.17 7.22
C TYR A 253 8.98 -10.89 6.70
N ILE A 254 8.43 -9.69 6.92
CA ILE A 254 7.13 -9.27 6.39
C ILE A 254 7.14 -9.38 4.87
N ASN A 255 8.15 -8.82 4.21
CA ASN A 255 8.25 -8.87 2.75
C ASN A 255 8.34 -10.29 2.23
N GLN A 256 9.11 -11.18 2.87
CA GLN A 256 9.16 -12.60 2.51
C GLN A 256 7.76 -13.26 2.60
N LYS A 257 7.02 -13.00 3.68
CA LYS A 257 5.67 -13.55 3.86
C LYS A 257 4.67 -12.96 2.87
N VAL A 258 4.78 -11.68 2.52
CA VAL A 258 3.93 -11.05 1.51
C VAL A 258 4.22 -11.62 0.12
N VAL A 259 5.50 -11.82 -0.23
CA VAL A 259 5.89 -12.50 -1.48
C VAL A 259 5.30 -13.91 -1.55
N GLU A 260 5.48 -14.72 -0.50
CA GLU A 260 4.89 -16.06 -0.41
C GLU A 260 3.37 -16.04 -0.60
N LEU A 261 2.69 -15.06 0.03
CA LEU A 261 1.25 -14.89 -0.11
C LEU A 261 0.86 -14.50 -1.55
N VAL A 262 1.56 -13.55 -2.16
CA VAL A 262 1.30 -13.09 -3.54
C VAL A 262 1.42 -14.26 -4.53
N GLU A 263 2.48 -15.07 -4.42
CA GLU A 263 2.69 -16.24 -5.28
C GLU A 263 1.55 -17.27 -5.16
N GLU A 264 0.99 -17.42 -3.96
CA GLU A 264 -0.11 -18.34 -3.71
C GLU A 264 -1.46 -17.80 -4.21
N VAL A 265 -1.77 -16.54 -3.89
CA VAL A 265 -3.14 -16.02 -4.03
C VAL A 265 -3.37 -15.27 -5.32
N ALA A 266 -2.37 -14.58 -5.88
CA ALA A 266 -2.54 -13.76 -7.08
C ALA A 266 -3.17 -14.51 -8.27
N PRO A 267 -2.87 -15.80 -8.53
CA PRO A 267 -3.50 -16.53 -9.64
C PRO A 267 -5.00 -16.82 -9.48
N THR A 268 -5.53 -16.72 -8.25
CA THR A 268 -6.91 -17.14 -7.94
C THR A 268 -7.75 -16.06 -7.26
N LEU A 269 -7.12 -14.99 -6.77
CA LEU A 269 -7.80 -13.87 -6.15
C LEU A 269 -8.57 -13.07 -7.21
N THR A 270 -9.88 -12.92 -6.99
CA THR A 270 -10.77 -12.20 -7.91
C THR A 270 -11.01 -10.78 -7.42
N SER A 271 -11.45 -9.89 -8.31
CA SER A 271 -11.74 -8.49 -7.96
C SER A 271 -12.86 -8.32 -6.93
N SER A 272 -13.69 -9.34 -6.71
CA SER A 272 -14.73 -9.32 -5.68
C SER A 272 -14.20 -9.61 -4.27
N LEU A 273 -13.01 -10.19 -4.18
CA LEU A 273 -12.32 -10.56 -2.96
C LEU A 273 -11.22 -9.56 -2.63
N SER A 274 -11.00 -9.35 -1.34
CA SER A 274 -9.80 -8.69 -0.82
C SER A 274 -9.29 -9.46 0.39
N LEU A 275 -7.97 -9.46 0.56
CA LEU A 275 -7.31 -10.05 1.73
C LEU A 275 -6.84 -8.93 2.64
N ASN A 276 -7.19 -8.99 3.92
CA ASN A 276 -6.66 -8.09 4.93
C ASN A 276 -5.70 -8.82 5.85
N VAL A 277 -4.41 -8.48 5.74
CA VAL A 277 -3.30 -9.16 6.39
C VAL A 277 -2.72 -8.26 7.45
N ASN A 278 -2.76 -8.70 8.71
CA ASN A 278 -2.20 -7.99 9.85
C ASN A 278 -1.09 -8.81 10.48
N PHE A 279 0.10 -8.23 10.56
CA PHE A 279 1.28 -8.81 11.22
C PHE A 279 1.35 -8.34 12.68
N PRO A 280 1.62 -9.24 13.63
CA PRO A 280 1.85 -8.85 15.02
C PRO A 280 3.18 -8.08 15.13
N SER A 281 3.32 -7.27 16.17
CA SER A 281 4.62 -6.66 16.46
C SER A 281 5.65 -7.77 16.71
N MET A 282 6.82 -7.65 16.09
CA MET A 282 7.95 -8.56 16.30
C MET A 282 9.15 -7.82 16.91
N ASN A 283 8.97 -6.56 17.31
CA ASN A 283 10.01 -5.72 17.89
C ASN A 283 10.26 -6.08 19.38
N HIS A 284 11.54 -6.24 19.75
CA HIS A 284 11.95 -6.97 20.95
C HIS A 284 11.68 -6.31 22.33
N GLN A 285 11.36 -5.02 22.41
CA GLN A 285 11.16 -4.38 23.72
C GLN A 285 9.75 -4.55 24.28
N TYR A 286 8.75 -4.78 23.40
CA TYR A 286 7.35 -4.86 23.80
C TYR A 286 6.58 -6.02 23.16
N SER A 287 7.11 -6.70 22.14
CA SER A 287 6.42 -7.85 21.55
C SER A 287 6.64 -9.15 22.30
N GLN A 288 5.59 -9.96 22.39
CA GLN A 288 5.66 -11.35 22.82
C GLN A 288 6.05 -12.29 21.67
N CYS A 289 6.04 -11.77 20.44
CA CYS A 289 6.24 -12.54 19.21
C CYS A 289 7.70 -12.53 18.79
N VAL A 290 8.48 -13.42 19.41
CA VAL A 290 9.88 -13.61 19.04
C VAL A 290 9.93 -14.45 17.76
N GLY A 291 10.32 -13.82 16.66
CA GLY A 291 10.82 -14.53 15.48
C GLY A 291 12.08 -15.30 15.83
N LYS A 292 11.94 -16.54 16.33
CA LYS A 292 13.06 -17.48 16.35
C LYS A 292 13.34 -17.83 14.90
N SER A 293 14.50 -17.42 14.43
CA SER A 293 14.97 -17.58 13.05
C SER A 293 14.59 -18.96 12.48
N SER A 294 13.81 -18.93 11.39
CA SER A 294 13.19 -20.01 10.59
C SER A 294 11.71 -20.35 10.85
N THR A 295 11.09 -19.91 11.96
CA THR A 295 9.67 -20.18 12.24
C THR A 295 9.01 -18.95 12.91
N GLY A 296 8.92 -17.84 12.16
CA GLY A 296 8.13 -16.68 12.60
C GLY A 296 6.62 -16.98 12.65
N PRO A 297 5.79 -15.97 12.96
CA PRO A 297 4.33 -16.07 12.89
C PRO A 297 3.81 -16.78 11.63
N LEU A 298 2.84 -17.67 11.80
CA LEU A 298 2.19 -18.32 10.66
C LEU A 298 0.87 -17.64 10.34
N PHE A 299 0.44 -17.73 9.08
CA PHE A 299 -0.86 -17.21 8.68
C PHE A 299 -2.00 -17.95 9.38
N SER A 300 -3.00 -17.20 9.82
CA SER A 300 -4.21 -17.69 10.45
C SER A 300 -5.40 -16.99 9.83
N GLN A 301 -6.20 -17.74 9.07
CA GLN A 301 -7.39 -17.21 8.44
C GLN A 301 -8.48 -16.95 9.51
N ILE A 302 -8.96 -15.73 9.57
CA ILE A 302 -9.97 -15.28 10.51
C ILE A 302 -11.35 -15.46 9.91
N THR A 303 -12.25 -16.06 10.69
CA THR A 303 -13.59 -16.45 10.24
C THR A 303 -14.67 -15.94 11.19
N ALA A 304 -15.53 -15.07 10.67
CA ALA A 304 -16.70 -14.61 11.39
C ALA A 304 -17.76 -15.72 11.50
N GLU A 305 -18.62 -15.59 12.51
CA GLU A 305 -19.87 -16.35 12.52
C GLU A 305 -20.75 -15.91 11.34
N LYS A 306 -21.56 -16.85 10.82
CA LYS A 306 -22.43 -16.72 9.62
C LYS A 306 -22.68 -15.29 9.16
N THR A 307 -22.07 -14.91 8.04
CA THR A 307 -22.34 -13.62 7.40
C THR A 307 -23.68 -13.65 6.67
N LYS A 308 -24.40 -12.53 6.68
CA LYS A 308 -25.57 -12.34 5.82
C LYS A 308 -25.10 -11.68 4.53
N PRO A 309 -25.43 -12.22 3.35
CA PRO A 309 -25.10 -11.57 2.10
C PRO A 309 -25.90 -10.27 1.95
N HIS A 310 -25.24 -9.25 1.43
CA HIS A 310 -25.80 -7.98 0.99
C HIS A 310 -26.17 -8.07 -0.49
N LEU A 311 -27.17 -7.30 -0.91
CA LEU A 311 -27.54 -7.13 -2.32
C LEU A 311 -26.50 -6.31 -3.10
N GLY A 312 -25.76 -5.43 -2.43
CA GLY A 312 -24.71 -4.64 -3.06
C GLY A 312 -24.11 -3.58 -2.14
N LYS A 313 -23.09 -2.89 -2.67
CA LYS A 313 -22.43 -1.74 -2.03
C LYS A 313 -22.48 -0.53 -2.96
N ILE A 314 -22.69 0.65 -2.40
CA ILE A 314 -22.56 1.95 -3.07
C ILE A 314 -21.40 2.70 -2.42
N LEU A 315 -20.43 3.11 -3.24
CA LEU A 315 -19.25 3.85 -2.81
C LEU A 315 -19.38 5.31 -3.24
N SER A 316 -19.12 6.23 -2.33
CA SER A 316 -18.76 7.61 -2.63
C SER A 316 -17.25 7.69 -2.77
N VAL A 317 -16.78 8.02 -3.98
CA VAL A 317 -15.38 8.00 -4.39
C VAL A 317 -14.92 9.42 -4.75
N PRO A 318 -13.92 9.98 -4.07
CA PRO A 318 -13.34 11.26 -4.47
C PRO A 318 -12.58 11.08 -5.79
N ARG A 319 -13.06 11.74 -6.84
CA ARG A 319 -12.35 11.86 -8.11
C ARG A 319 -11.51 13.11 -8.05
N VAL A 320 -10.21 12.92 -8.15
CA VAL A 320 -9.24 14.01 -8.07
C VAL A 320 -8.68 14.27 -9.46
N SER A 321 -8.70 15.52 -9.89
CA SER A 321 -7.97 15.93 -11.10
C SER A 321 -6.55 16.34 -10.73
N GLY A 322 -5.56 16.00 -11.56
CA GLY A 322 -4.14 16.30 -11.31
C GLY A 322 -3.75 17.78 -11.42
N LYS A 323 -4.70 18.71 -11.23
CA LYS A 323 -4.46 20.16 -11.20
C LYS A 323 -4.13 20.62 -9.77
N ARG A 324 -3.55 21.82 -9.65
CA ARG A 324 -3.31 22.50 -8.36
C ARG A 324 -4.56 22.44 -7.48
N ASP A 325 -4.37 22.13 -6.21
CA ASP A 325 -5.39 21.96 -5.16
C ASP A 325 -6.22 20.66 -5.19
N LEU A 326 -5.87 19.68 -6.04
CA LEU A 326 -6.51 18.35 -6.07
C LEU A 326 -8.05 18.46 -5.94
N GLU A 327 -8.70 19.23 -6.82
CA GLU A 327 -10.16 19.41 -6.77
C GLU A 327 -10.86 18.04 -6.76
N SER A 328 -11.60 17.76 -5.69
CA SER A 328 -12.33 16.52 -5.51
C SER A 328 -13.78 16.67 -5.97
N GLU A 329 -14.13 15.95 -7.04
CA GLU A 329 -15.52 15.71 -7.39
C GLU A 329 -15.93 14.33 -6.87
N THR A 330 -16.98 14.26 -6.08
CA THR A 330 -17.50 12.96 -5.62
C THR A 330 -18.20 12.24 -6.76
N THR A 331 -17.74 11.03 -7.06
CA THR A 331 -18.41 10.09 -7.98
C THR A 331 -19.00 8.94 -7.18
N TYR A 332 -20.15 8.43 -7.60
CA TYR A 332 -20.81 7.32 -6.94
C TYR A 332 -20.67 6.06 -7.78
N VAL A 333 -20.34 4.92 -7.15
CA VAL A 333 -20.18 3.64 -7.85
C VAL A 333 -21.02 2.59 -7.13
N LYS A 334 -21.81 1.81 -7.87
CA LYS A 334 -22.52 0.64 -7.35
C LYS A 334 -21.80 -0.65 -7.73
N MET A 335 -21.86 -1.63 -6.84
CA MET A 335 -21.18 -2.91 -6.95
C MET A 335 -22.07 -4.02 -6.38
N SER A 336 -22.17 -5.15 -7.08
CA SER A 336 -22.83 -6.36 -6.58
C SER A 336 -22.28 -7.63 -7.25
N ASP A 337 -22.63 -8.80 -6.70
CA ASP A 337 -22.20 -10.11 -7.25
C ASP A 337 -22.83 -10.42 -8.60
N GLU A 338 -23.99 -9.85 -8.88
CA GLU A 338 -24.71 -10.03 -10.14
C GLU A 338 -24.12 -9.15 -11.25
N MET A 339 -23.29 -8.17 -10.90
CA MET A 339 -22.69 -7.24 -11.85
C MET A 339 -21.32 -7.77 -12.31
N SER A 340 -21.11 -7.77 -13.62
CA SER A 340 -19.81 -8.15 -14.20
C SER A 340 -18.69 -7.15 -13.90
N ARG A 341 -19.05 -5.91 -13.55
CA ARG A 341 -18.12 -4.83 -13.18
C ARG A 341 -18.85 -3.76 -12.36
N PRO A 342 -18.14 -2.98 -11.54
CA PRO A 342 -18.66 -1.78 -10.91
C PRO A 342 -19.23 -0.79 -11.96
N GLU A 343 -20.34 -0.12 -11.65
CA GLU A 343 -20.96 0.88 -12.53
C GLU A 343 -21.11 2.24 -11.84
N PRO A 344 -20.82 3.35 -12.54
CA PRO A 344 -21.06 4.68 -12.00
C PRO A 344 -22.56 4.96 -11.86
N LEU A 345 -22.91 5.70 -10.82
CA LEU A 345 -24.25 6.21 -10.55
C LEU A 345 -24.30 7.71 -10.78
N SER A 346 -25.35 8.20 -11.44
CA SER A 346 -25.59 9.64 -11.47
C SER A 346 -25.98 10.15 -10.08
N LYS A 347 -25.68 11.42 -9.79
CA LYS A 347 -26.06 12.06 -8.52
C LYS A 347 -27.57 11.97 -8.24
N LEU A 348 -28.40 12.05 -9.28
CA LEU A 348 -29.86 11.92 -9.15
C LEU A 348 -30.29 10.49 -8.78
N GLU A 349 -29.67 9.48 -9.39
CA GLU A 349 -29.93 8.08 -9.04
C GLU A 349 -29.47 7.77 -7.61
N PHE A 350 -28.27 8.24 -7.23
CA PHE A 350 -27.78 8.12 -5.86
C PHE A 350 -28.77 8.74 -4.87
N MET A 351 -29.18 10.01 -5.08
CA MET A 351 -30.16 10.66 -4.19
C MET A 351 -31.49 9.88 -4.07
N ARG A 352 -31.96 9.27 -5.17
CA ARG A 352 -33.17 8.44 -5.16
C ARG A 352 -32.96 7.16 -4.36
N LEU A 353 -31.84 6.46 -4.56
CA LEU A 353 -31.51 5.25 -3.84
C LEU A 353 -31.31 5.55 -2.35
N SER A 354 -30.52 6.57 -2.01
CA SER A 354 -30.33 7.01 -0.63
C SER A 354 -31.65 7.37 0.05
N ALA A 355 -32.58 8.03 -0.65
CA ALA A 355 -33.90 8.35 -0.09
C ALA A 355 -34.81 7.13 0.10
N ILE A 356 -34.60 6.04 -0.66
CA ILE A 356 -35.31 4.76 -0.47
C ILE A 356 -34.70 4.01 0.72
N LEU A 357 -33.37 3.91 0.77
CA LEU A 357 -32.63 3.25 1.84
C LEU A 357 -32.80 3.96 3.18
N SER A 358 -32.85 5.29 3.19
CA SER A 358 -33.11 6.07 4.41
C SER A 358 -34.56 5.95 4.90
N LYS A 359 -35.50 5.57 4.02
CA LYS A 359 -36.90 5.34 4.40
C LYS A 359 -37.16 3.94 4.97
N SER A 360 -36.25 2.98 4.74
CA SER A 360 -36.28 1.68 5.42
C SER A 360 -35.61 1.70 6.79
N SER A 361 -34.75 2.68 7.05
CA SER A 361 -34.07 2.88 8.34
C SER A 361 -34.70 4.03 9.13
N ASP A 362 -35.91 3.83 9.65
CA ASP A 362 -36.38 4.66 10.77
C ASP A 362 -35.52 4.32 12.00
N LEU A 363 -35.02 5.36 12.70
CA LEU A 363 -34.14 5.37 13.89
C LEU A 363 -32.63 5.52 13.64
N GLN A 364 -32.17 6.78 13.68
CA GLN A 364 -31.35 7.30 14.79
C GLN A 364 -30.59 6.29 15.67
N GLU A 365 -29.67 5.51 15.10
CA GLU A 365 -28.50 4.99 15.84
C GLU A 365 -27.22 5.78 15.50
N ARG A 366 -27.37 6.91 14.81
CA ARG A 366 -26.37 7.98 14.77
C ARG A 366 -26.45 8.80 16.06
N LEU A 367 -25.78 8.35 17.13
CA LEU A 367 -25.18 9.16 18.22
C LEU A 367 -24.68 8.30 19.40
N ALA A 368 -24.08 7.14 19.13
CA ALA A 368 -23.17 6.50 20.07
C ALA A 368 -21.99 5.92 19.29
N LYS A 369 -21.01 6.77 18.95
CA LYS A 369 -19.62 6.29 18.83
C LYS A 369 -19.22 5.86 20.24
N ASP A 370 -19.55 4.62 20.58
CA ASP A 370 -19.05 3.95 21.78
C ASP A 370 -17.79 3.22 21.34
N ASP A 371 -16.64 3.88 21.46
CA ASP A 371 -15.31 3.36 21.11
C ASP A 371 -15.03 1.98 21.74
N THR A 372 -15.74 1.65 22.83
CA THR A 372 -15.72 0.34 23.48
C THR A 372 -16.30 -0.79 22.63
N GLN A 373 -17.28 -0.55 21.74
CA GLN A 373 -17.80 -1.61 20.86
C GLN A 373 -16.87 -1.93 19.69
N GLU A 374 -16.08 -0.97 19.21
CA GLU A 374 -15.10 -1.18 18.14
C GLU A 374 -13.97 -2.11 18.60
N TYR A 375 -13.54 -1.98 19.85
CA TYR A 375 -12.59 -2.88 20.51
C TYR A 375 -13.08 -4.34 20.59
N TYR A 376 -14.40 -4.58 20.63
CA TYR A 376 -14.97 -5.95 20.67
C TYR A 376 -15.22 -6.55 19.28
N LYS A 377 -15.26 -5.75 18.20
CA LYS A 377 -15.62 -6.20 16.84
C LYS A 377 -14.50 -7.00 16.15
N ASN A 378 -13.23 -6.71 16.48
CA ASN A 378 -12.05 -7.33 15.82
C ASN A 378 -11.31 -8.32 16.72
N LYS A 379 -12.00 -8.86 17.72
CA LYS A 379 -11.42 -9.70 18.76
C LYS A 379 -10.69 -10.93 18.21
N GLN A 380 -11.13 -11.50 17.09
CA GLN A 380 -10.49 -12.68 16.52
C GLN A 380 -9.16 -12.33 15.83
N GLU A 381 -9.10 -11.25 15.05
CA GLU A 381 -7.86 -10.74 14.48
C GLU A 381 -6.87 -10.38 15.59
N LEU A 382 -7.29 -9.58 16.57
CA LEU A 382 -6.46 -9.21 17.72
C LEU A 382 -5.96 -10.44 18.49
N ARG A 383 -6.82 -11.44 18.73
CA ARG A 383 -6.39 -12.70 19.38
C ARG A 383 -5.36 -13.47 18.55
N ALA A 384 -5.45 -13.46 17.23
CA ALA A 384 -4.44 -14.10 16.39
C ALA A 384 -3.10 -13.38 16.52
N LEU A 385 -3.11 -12.04 16.52
CA LEU A 385 -1.91 -11.23 16.73
C LEU A 385 -1.30 -11.47 18.13
N ASP A 386 -2.13 -11.48 19.19
CA ASP A 386 -1.72 -11.80 20.57
C ASP A 386 -1.10 -13.19 20.69
N ASN A 387 -1.55 -14.14 19.87
CA ASN A 387 -1.02 -15.51 19.79
C ASN A 387 0.17 -15.63 18.83
N CYS A 388 0.72 -14.52 18.34
CA CYS A 388 1.83 -14.46 17.40
C CYS A 388 1.57 -15.17 16.08
N GLN A 389 0.37 -14.96 15.55
CA GLN A 389 -0.04 -15.38 14.22
C GLN A 389 -0.22 -14.15 13.32
N ILE A 390 -0.04 -14.34 12.02
CA ILE A 390 -0.39 -13.33 11.01
C ILE A 390 -1.88 -13.49 10.74
N ALA A 391 -2.69 -12.52 11.15
CA ALA A 391 -4.12 -12.56 10.94
C ALA A 391 -4.43 -12.29 9.46
N VAL A 392 -5.24 -13.14 8.83
CA VAL A 392 -5.72 -12.92 7.46
C VAL A 392 -7.23 -12.99 7.40
N ALA A 393 -7.88 -11.89 7.06
CA ALA A 393 -9.30 -11.86 6.79
C ALA A 393 -9.57 -11.91 5.29
N VAL A 394 -10.50 -12.76 4.88
CA VAL A 394 -11.01 -12.80 3.51
C VAL A 394 -12.28 -11.96 3.48
N ASN A 395 -12.28 -10.87 2.69
CA ASN A 395 -13.39 -9.95 2.59
C ASN A 395 -13.99 -10.00 1.19
N HIS A 396 -15.30 -9.80 1.10
CA HIS A 396 -16.03 -9.77 -0.17
C HIS A 396 -16.97 -8.58 -0.20
N ILE A 397 -17.06 -7.95 -1.36
CA ILE A 397 -17.80 -6.69 -1.58
C ILE A 397 -19.27 -6.78 -1.11
N THR A 398 -19.87 -7.96 -1.22
CA THR A 398 -21.29 -8.22 -0.90
C THR A 398 -21.51 -9.30 0.16
N ARG A 399 -20.60 -10.26 0.32
CA ARG A 399 -20.82 -11.40 1.25
C ARG A 399 -20.35 -11.07 2.66
N GLY A 400 -19.80 -9.88 2.84
CA GLY A 400 -19.24 -9.39 4.08
C GLY A 400 -17.78 -9.77 4.26
N ASN A 401 -17.35 -9.61 5.48
CA ASN A 401 -15.98 -9.68 5.95
C ASN A 401 -15.72 -10.95 6.76
N ASN A 402 -14.45 -11.37 6.82
CA ASN A 402 -13.98 -12.57 7.53
C ASN A 402 -14.64 -13.88 7.06
N LEU A 403 -14.63 -14.10 5.74
CA LEU A 403 -15.19 -15.30 5.11
C LEU A 403 -14.33 -16.53 5.35
N GLY A 404 -14.98 -17.69 5.48
CA GLY A 404 -14.32 -18.94 5.76
C GLY A 404 -13.63 -19.59 4.56
N PRO A 405 -12.85 -20.67 4.80
CA PRO A 405 -12.16 -21.43 3.76
C PRO A 405 -13.07 -22.01 2.68
N GLU A 406 -14.36 -22.15 2.96
CA GLU A 406 -15.37 -22.56 1.98
C GLU A 406 -15.59 -21.53 0.86
N VAL A 407 -15.25 -20.26 1.10
CA VAL A 407 -15.28 -19.21 0.07
C VAL A 407 -13.92 -19.07 -0.58
N TYR A 408 -12.88 -18.94 0.24
CA TYR A 408 -11.49 -18.82 -0.23
C TYR A 408 -10.57 -19.36 0.86
N ALA A 409 -9.79 -20.39 0.53
CA ALA A 409 -8.88 -21.03 1.46
C ALA A 409 -7.46 -20.51 1.25
N ILE A 410 -6.84 -20.04 2.32
CA ILE A 410 -5.44 -19.64 2.33
C ILE A 410 -4.63 -20.80 2.92
N SER A 411 -3.68 -21.31 2.14
CA SER A 411 -2.85 -22.49 2.43
C SER A 411 -1.47 -22.13 2.99
N THR A 412 -1.07 -20.86 2.98
CA THR A 412 0.29 -20.43 3.35
C THR A 412 0.70 -20.97 4.73
N ARG A 413 1.74 -21.80 4.75
CA ARG A 413 2.23 -22.58 5.91
C ARG A 413 3.12 -21.81 6.87
#